data_AF-A0A2G5T8M8-F1
#
_entry.id   AF-A0A2G5T8M8-F1
#
_cell.length_a   1.000
_cell.length_b   1.000
_cell.length_c   1.000
_cell.angle_alpha   90.00
_cell.angle_beta   90.00
_cell.angle_gamma   90.00
#
_symmetry.space_group_name_H-M   'P 1'
#
loop_
_entity.id
_entity.type
_entity.pdbx_description
1 polymer ?
#
loop_
_entity_poly.entity_id
_entity_poly.type
_entity_poly.pdbx_seq_one_letter_code
_entity_poly.pdbx_strand_id
1 'polypeptide(L)'
;MDESPSEKLIIIFQFVISTIGLVLNVPHLLILLHNSMRTSSTNSIMIGIAICDLIVLSENVYDRIQGYWFYGSKNPCMNQNNYWCIGYPAIYSESRFIRAFETTETILETVYWYKLINGVFRIFVSVAYPILTMLLIFEIRKSAKFASKALNSRNYEERHRTCRMILVMSIFFVIASAPAGFLEYLQLFATIEYKSILFLDTFQICLTYFISVLVCLNASLHGIINFTMSSKYRQTVKMCLGLEKQRQGNMVHVSVSKINSHV
;
A
#
# COMPACT_ATOMS: atom_id res chain seq x y z
N MET A 1 -4.76 -24.58 -19.99
CA MET A 1 -3.51 -23.89 -20.36
C MET A 1 -2.55 -24.11 -19.20
N ASP A 2 -1.47 -24.85 -19.41
CA ASP A 2 -0.45 -25.01 -18.36
C ASP A 2 0.44 -23.77 -18.32
N GLU A 3 0.35 -22.99 -17.24
CA GLU A 3 1.22 -21.83 -16.97
C GLU A 3 2.70 -22.25 -16.96
N SER A 4 3.56 -21.40 -17.51
CA SER A 4 5.01 -21.61 -17.52
C SER A 4 5.60 -21.64 -16.10
N PRO A 5 6.68 -22.40 -15.83
CA PRO A 5 7.26 -22.51 -14.49
C PRO A 5 7.76 -21.16 -13.92
N SER A 6 8.20 -20.24 -14.79
CA SER A 6 8.59 -18.87 -14.41
C SER A 6 7.42 -18.03 -13.92
N GLU A 7 6.26 -18.15 -14.56
CA GLU A 7 5.05 -17.40 -14.21
C GLU A 7 4.52 -17.83 -12.83
N LYS A 8 4.45 -19.15 -12.59
CA LYS A 8 4.06 -19.70 -11.29
C LYS A 8 4.95 -19.20 -10.15
N LEU A 9 6.26 -19.12 -10.38
CA LEU A 9 7.22 -18.64 -9.39
C LEU A 9 6.93 -17.18 -9.00
N ILE A 10 6.71 -16.31 -9.98
CA ILE A 10 6.43 -14.88 -9.74
C ILE A 10 5.12 -14.72 -8.97
N ILE A 11 4.07 -15.48 -9.33
CA ILE A 11 2.77 -15.41 -8.64
C ILE A 11 2.90 -15.86 -7.18
N ILE A 12 3.66 -16.93 -6.89
CA ILE A 12 3.94 -17.37 -5.52
C ILE A 12 4.69 -16.28 -4.74
N PHE A 13 5.73 -15.69 -5.34
CA PHE A 13 6.46 -14.57 -4.72
C PHE A 13 5.54 -13.39 -4.40
N GLN A 14 4.66 -12.99 -5.33
CA GLN A 14 3.68 -11.94 -5.10
C GLN A 14 2.79 -12.27 -3.90
N PHE A 15 2.22 -13.48 -3.87
CA PHE A 15 1.35 -13.91 -2.78
C PHE A 15 2.04 -13.88 -1.41
N VAL A 16 3.27 -14.38 -1.33
CA VAL A 16 4.06 -14.37 -0.09
C VAL A 16 4.33 -12.93 0.37
N ILE A 17 4.76 -12.05 -0.53
CA ILE A 17 5.06 -10.66 -0.20
C ILE A 17 3.80 -9.90 0.20
N SER A 18 2.68 -10.07 -0.50
CA SER A 18 1.41 -9.44 -0.12
C SER A 18 0.93 -9.89 1.27
N THR A 19 1.10 -11.18 1.59
CA THR A 19 0.74 -11.74 2.90
C THR A 19 1.64 -11.17 4.00
N ILE A 20 2.96 -11.12 3.79
CA ILE A 20 3.91 -10.51 4.73
C ILE A 20 3.58 -9.03 4.92
N GLY A 21 3.30 -8.31 3.83
CA GLY A 21 2.92 -6.90 3.86
C GLY A 21 1.68 -6.66 4.70
N LEU A 22 0.65 -7.50 4.57
CA LEU A 22 -0.58 -7.40 5.34
C LEU A 22 -0.30 -7.58 6.85
N VAL A 23 0.50 -8.60 7.19
CA VAL A 23 0.92 -8.86 8.58
C VAL A 23 1.74 -7.71 9.17
N LEU A 24 2.55 -7.01 8.37
CA LEU A 24 3.33 -5.85 8.81
C LEU A 24 2.51 -4.56 8.90
N ASN A 25 1.54 -4.37 7.99
CA ASN A 25 0.76 -3.13 7.93
C ASN A 25 -0.36 -3.04 8.95
N VAL A 26 -0.91 -4.17 9.42
CA VAL A 26 -1.89 -4.18 10.52
C VAL A 26 -1.31 -3.57 11.81
N PRO A 27 -0.20 -4.07 12.39
CA PRO A 27 0.39 -3.46 13.58
C PRO A 27 0.92 -2.05 13.30
N HIS A 28 1.41 -1.78 12.09
CA HIS A 28 1.83 -0.44 11.69
C HIS A 28 0.68 0.58 11.84
N LEU A 29 -0.50 0.26 11.31
CA LEU A 29 -1.69 1.11 11.41
C LEU A 29 -2.10 1.31 12.87
N LEU A 30 -2.10 0.25 13.68
CA LEU A 30 -2.42 0.34 15.11
C LEU A 30 -1.48 1.29 15.86
N ILE A 31 -0.17 1.22 15.57
CA ILE A 31 0.83 2.13 16.16
C ILE A 31 0.59 3.57 15.74
N LEU A 32 0.27 3.81 14.46
CA LEU A 32 -0.01 5.16 13.95
C LEU A 32 -1.28 5.78 14.55
N LEU A 33 -2.28 4.95 14.88
CA LEU A 33 -3.53 5.38 15.53
C LEU A 33 -3.35 5.75 17.01
N HIS A 34 -2.24 5.37 17.63
CA HIS A 34 -1.99 5.65 19.04
C HIS A 34 -1.89 7.16 19.34
N ASN A 35 -2.40 7.58 20.50
CA ASN A 35 -2.52 9.00 20.88
C ASN A 35 -1.18 9.76 20.85
N SER A 36 -0.06 9.11 21.17
CA SER A 36 1.29 9.72 21.10
C SER A 36 1.70 10.13 19.68
N MET A 37 1.16 9.45 18.66
CA MET A 37 1.45 9.68 17.26
C MET A 37 0.45 10.63 16.60
N ARG A 38 -0.71 10.94 17.17
CA ARG A 38 -1.70 11.85 16.53
C ARG A 38 -1.39 13.36 16.66
N THR A 39 -0.12 13.72 16.86
CA THR A 39 0.33 15.08 17.19
C THR A 39 0.77 15.92 15.99
N SER A 40 0.86 15.34 14.80
CA SER A 40 1.32 16.02 13.58
C SER A 40 0.45 15.63 12.38
N SER A 41 0.23 16.58 11.46
CA SER A 41 -0.49 16.35 10.21
C SER A 41 0.15 15.25 9.35
N THR A 42 1.47 15.11 9.41
CA THR A 42 2.19 14.01 8.74
C THR A 42 1.68 12.64 9.18
N ASN A 43 1.34 12.47 10.46
CA ASN A 43 0.89 11.20 11.00
C ASN A 43 -0.53 10.87 10.52
N SER A 44 -1.39 11.89 10.33
CA SER A 44 -2.69 11.71 9.68
C SER A 44 -2.57 11.25 8.23
N ILE A 45 -1.61 11.80 7.48
CA ILE A 45 -1.34 11.37 6.09
C ILE A 45 -0.83 9.93 6.08
N MET A 46 0.08 9.55 6.98
CA MET A 46 0.58 8.18 7.07
C MET A 46 -0.51 7.16 7.42
N ILE A 47 -1.50 7.52 8.25
CA ILE A 47 -2.65 6.66 8.53
C ILE A 47 -3.45 6.38 7.24
N GLY A 48 -3.71 7.42 6.44
CA GLY A 48 -4.40 7.26 5.16
C GLY A 48 -3.66 6.32 4.21
N ILE A 49 -2.34 6.48 4.08
CA ILE A 49 -1.50 5.60 3.26
C ILE A 49 -1.57 4.15 3.77
N ALA A 50 -1.43 3.93 5.08
CA ALA A 50 -1.48 2.59 5.67
C ALA A 50 -2.84 1.89 5.45
N ILE A 51 -3.95 2.63 5.44
CA ILE A 51 -5.27 2.08 5.12
C ILE A 51 -5.35 1.69 3.64
N CYS A 52 -4.90 2.56 2.73
CA CYS A 52 -4.86 2.26 1.30
C CYS A 52 -4.00 1.02 1.01
N ASP A 53 -2.83 0.93 1.65
CA ASP A 53 -1.94 -0.22 1.53
C ASP A 53 -2.61 -1.51 2.01
N LEU A 54 -3.35 -1.47 3.12
CA LEU A 54 -4.09 -2.63 3.61
C LEU A 54 -5.16 -3.09 2.63
N ILE A 55 -5.89 -2.17 2.00
CA ILE A 55 -6.89 -2.51 0.98
C ILE A 55 -6.22 -3.21 -0.21
N VAL A 56 -5.17 -2.60 -0.76
CA VAL A 56 -4.44 -3.15 -1.92
C VAL A 56 -3.82 -4.52 -1.62
N LEU A 57 -3.20 -4.68 -0.44
CA LEU A 57 -2.62 -5.95 -0.02
C LEU A 57 -3.71 -7.02 0.19
N SER A 58 -4.87 -6.63 0.73
CA SER A 58 -6.00 -7.53 0.96
C SER A 58 -6.61 -8.01 -0.37
N GLU A 59 -6.79 -7.11 -1.35
CA GLU A 59 -7.26 -7.47 -2.69
C GLU A 59 -6.31 -8.47 -3.37
N ASN A 60 -5.00 -8.21 -3.31
CA ASN A 60 -4.00 -9.13 -3.87
C ASN A 60 -4.05 -10.52 -3.21
N VAL A 61 -4.20 -10.58 -1.88
CA VAL A 61 -4.32 -11.86 -1.16
C VAL A 61 -5.63 -12.56 -1.53
N TYR A 62 -6.74 -11.82 -1.58
CA TYR A 62 -8.06 -12.33 -1.92
C TYR A 62 -8.08 -12.96 -3.32
N ASP A 63 -7.59 -12.24 -4.34
CA ASP A 63 -7.57 -12.71 -5.72
C ASP A 63 -6.74 -14.00 -5.88
N ARG A 64 -5.64 -14.12 -5.12
CA ARG A 64 -4.80 -15.32 -5.14
C ARG A 64 -5.44 -16.48 -4.41
N ILE A 65 -6.07 -16.25 -3.26
CA ILE A 65 -6.82 -17.29 -2.55
C ILE A 65 -7.95 -17.80 -3.44
N GLN A 66 -8.72 -16.90 -4.06
CA GLN A 66 -9.76 -17.26 -5.03
C GLN A 66 -9.17 -18.08 -6.19
N GLY A 67 -8.11 -17.58 -6.82
CA GLY A 67 -7.43 -18.24 -7.93
C GLY A 67 -6.93 -19.65 -7.59
N TYR A 68 -6.25 -19.84 -6.46
CA TYR A 68 -5.68 -21.14 -6.09
C TYR A 68 -6.69 -22.13 -5.50
N TRP A 69 -7.54 -21.68 -4.57
CA TRP A 69 -8.43 -22.56 -3.82
C TRP A 69 -9.73 -22.88 -4.55
N PHE A 70 -10.27 -21.92 -5.30
CA PHE A 70 -11.57 -22.08 -5.96
C PHE A 70 -11.43 -22.42 -7.44
N TYR A 71 -10.51 -21.76 -8.16
CA TYR A 71 -10.34 -21.97 -9.62
C TYR A 71 -9.18 -22.90 -10.00
N GLY A 72 -8.14 -23.01 -9.17
CA GLY A 72 -6.89 -23.72 -9.47
C GLY A 72 -6.83 -25.15 -8.95
N SER A 73 -7.66 -25.50 -7.97
CA SER A 73 -7.86 -26.90 -7.61
C SER A 73 -8.67 -27.56 -8.73
N LYS A 74 -8.25 -28.74 -9.18
CA LYS A 74 -9.15 -29.73 -9.83
C LYS A 74 -10.21 -30.15 -8.80
N ASN A 75 -11.02 -29.20 -8.34
CA ASN A 75 -12.08 -29.44 -7.40
C ASN A 75 -13.09 -30.28 -8.19
N PRO A 76 -13.36 -31.53 -7.78
CA PRO A 76 -14.29 -32.40 -8.51
C PRO A 76 -15.70 -31.80 -8.63
N CYS A 77 -16.00 -30.76 -7.85
CA CYS A 77 -17.26 -30.00 -7.89
C CYS A 77 -17.27 -28.83 -8.91
N MET A 78 -16.14 -28.51 -9.56
CA MET A 78 -15.96 -27.38 -10.49
C MET A 78 -15.34 -27.82 -11.82
N ASN A 79 -15.79 -28.97 -12.36
CA ASN A 79 -15.43 -29.39 -13.72
C ASN A 79 -16.52 -28.95 -14.71
N GLN A 80 -16.12 -28.40 -15.86
CA GLN A 80 -17.03 -28.04 -16.96
C GLN A 80 -17.88 -29.23 -17.44
N ASN A 81 -17.41 -30.47 -17.25
CA ASN A 81 -17.98 -31.61 -17.96
C ASN A 81 -18.44 -32.82 -17.11
N ASN A 82 -18.46 -32.80 -15.77
CA ASN A 82 -19.17 -33.83 -14.97
C ASN A 82 -19.14 -33.49 -13.48
N TYR A 83 -20.30 -33.23 -12.89
CA TYR A 83 -20.49 -32.98 -11.46
C TYR A 83 -20.80 -34.29 -10.73
N TRP A 84 -19.83 -34.81 -9.97
CA TRP A 84 -20.12 -35.70 -8.86
C TRP A 84 -19.93 -34.89 -7.58
N CYS A 85 -20.98 -34.18 -7.15
CA CYS A 85 -20.98 -33.46 -5.88
C CYS A 85 -21.19 -34.46 -4.74
N ILE A 86 -20.17 -34.69 -3.92
CA ILE A 86 -20.25 -35.58 -2.75
C ILE A 86 -21.32 -35.03 -1.80
N GLY A 87 -22.35 -35.83 -1.52
CA GLY A 87 -23.47 -35.45 -0.64
C GLY A 87 -24.74 -34.99 -1.36
N TYR A 88 -24.75 -34.89 -2.69
CA TYR A 88 -25.92 -34.58 -3.50
C TYR A 88 -26.27 -35.74 -4.45
N PRO A 89 -27.55 -35.89 -4.86
CA PRO A 89 -27.95 -36.87 -5.86
C PRO A 89 -27.17 -36.68 -7.18
N ALA A 90 -26.90 -37.76 -7.90
CA ALA A 90 -26.15 -37.75 -9.17
C ALA A 90 -26.78 -36.86 -10.29
N ILE A 91 -28.01 -36.38 -10.10
CA ILE A 91 -28.81 -35.58 -11.05
C ILE A 91 -29.02 -34.15 -10.54
N TYR A 92 -28.30 -33.73 -9.49
CA TYR A 92 -28.42 -32.38 -8.96
C TYR A 92 -27.79 -31.37 -9.93
N SER A 93 -28.57 -30.39 -10.37
CA SER A 93 -28.12 -29.27 -11.21
C SER A 93 -28.71 -27.96 -10.71
N GLU A 94 -27.88 -26.92 -10.59
CA GLU A 94 -28.32 -25.55 -10.31
C GLU A 94 -27.86 -24.60 -11.41
N SER A 95 -28.65 -23.53 -11.62
CA SER A 95 -28.29 -22.47 -12.56
C SER A 95 -27.13 -21.65 -12.01
N ARG A 96 -26.04 -21.59 -12.78
CA ARG A 96 -24.94 -20.65 -12.51
C ARG A 96 -25.22 -19.34 -13.23
N PHE A 97 -25.33 -18.26 -12.46
CA PHE A 97 -25.35 -16.91 -13.00
C PHE A 97 -23.92 -16.38 -13.07
N ILE A 98 -23.45 -16.08 -14.28
CA ILE A 98 -22.14 -15.45 -14.50
C ILE A 98 -22.42 -14.07 -15.07
N ARG A 99 -21.79 -13.03 -14.52
CA ARG A 99 -21.78 -11.72 -15.17
C ARG A 99 -20.90 -11.83 -16.42
N ALA A 100 -21.52 -11.70 -17.58
CA ALA A 100 -20.83 -11.61 -18.86
C ALA A 100 -21.25 -10.32 -19.55
N PHE A 101 -20.36 -9.75 -20.34
CA PHE A 101 -20.68 -8.62 -21.20
C PHE A 101 -21.55 -9.09 -22.37
N GLU A 102 -22.42 -8.21 -22.86
CA GLU A 102 -23.39 -8.53 -23.90
C GLU A 102 -22.71 -8.78 -25.27
N THR A 103 -21.62 -8.07 -25.58
CA THR A 103 -20.84 -8.24 -26.81
C THR A 103 -19.33 -8.04 -26.60
N THR A 104 -18.50 -8.66 -27.44
CA THR A 104 -17.04 -8.53 -27.40
C THR A 104 -16.55 -7.09 -27.64
N GLU A 105 -17.27 -6.31 -28.46
CA GLU A 105 -16.95 -4.90 -28.73
C GLU A 105 -17.06 -4.04 -27.47
N THR A 106 -18.12 -4.23 -26.68
CA THR A 106 -18.30 -3.52 -25.39
C THR A 106 -17.19 -3.82 -24.39
N ILE A 107 -16.63 -5.04 -24.41
CA ILE A 107 -15.48 -5.42 -23.57
C ILE A 107 -14.25 -4.60 -23.97
N LEU A 108 -13.93 -4.57 -25.26
CA LEU A 108 -12.72 -3.92 -25.76
C LEU A 108 -12.75 -2.41 -25.49
N GLU A 109 -13.88 -1.75 -25.73
CA GLU A 109 -14.05 -0.33 -25.41
C GLU A 109 -13.93 -0.06 -23.91
N THR A 110 -14.58 -0.89 -23.07
CA THR A 110 -14.52 -0.74 -21.61
C THR A 110 -13.09 -0.91 -21.10
N VAL A 111 -12.37 -1.95 -21.56
CA VAL A 111 -10.98 -2.21 -21.19
C VAL A 111 -10.07 -1.10 -21.68
N TYR A 112 -10.30 -0.57 -22.88
CA TYR A 112 -9.53 0.53 -23.44
C TYR A 112 -9.66 1.80 -22.57
N TRP A 113 -10.88 2.24 -22.28
CA TRP A 113 -11.12 3.42 -21.44
C TRP A 113 -10.61 3.22 -20.01
N TYR A 114 -10.82 2.03 -19.43
CA TYR A 114 -10.28 1.69 -18.11
C TYR A 114 -8.76 1.81 -18.07
N LYS A 115 -8.05 1.21 -19.04
CA LYS A 115 -6.58 1.28 -19.12
C LYS A 115 -6.09 2.71 -19.33
N LEU A 116 -6.76 3.49 -20.19
CA LEU A 116 -6.42 4.89 -20.46
C LEU A 116 -6.58 5.75 -19.21
N ILE A 117 -7.73 5.66 -18.54
CA ILE A 117 -8.01 6.42 -17.32
C ILE A 117 -7.03 6.02 -16.23
N ASN A 118 -6.86 4.72 -15.95
CA ASN A 118 -5.97 4.23 -14.90
C ASN A 118 -4.51 4.60 -15.16
N GLY A 119 -4.02 4.44 -16.40
CA GLY A 119 -2.67 4.82 -16.79
C GLY A 119 -2.39 6.32 -16.61
N VAL A 120 -3.31 7.19 -17.07
CA VAL A 120 -3.19 8.65 -16.90
C VAL A 120 -3.17 9.03 -15.42
N PHE A 121 -4.10 8.49 -14.62
CA PHE A 121 -4.14 8.77 -13.18
C PHE A 121 -2.90 8.25 -12.46
N ARG A 122 -2.37 7.08 -12.81
CA ARG A 122 -1.14 6.53 -12.22
C ARG A 122 0.08 7.40 -12.52
N ILE A 123 0.22 7.86 -13.76
CA ILE A 123 1.29 8.79 -14.14
C ILE A 123 1.14 10.10 -13.38
N PHE A 124 -0.07 10.65 -13.33
CA PHE A 124 -0.36 11.88 -12.60
C PHE A 124 -0.01 11.75 -11.12
N VAL A 125 -0.47 10.68 -10.45
CA VAL A 125 -0.17 10.41 -9.03
C VAL A 125 1.33 10.22 -8.81
N SER A 126 2.02 9.51 -9.70
CA SER A 126 3.47 9.28 -9.61
C SER A 126 4.30 10.58 -9.69
N VAL A 127 3.80 11.61 -10.37
CA VAL A 127 4.46 12.93 -10.47
C VAL A 127 3.98 13.88 -9.37
N ALA A 128 2.68 13.91 -9.08
CA ALA A 128 2.09 14.78 -8.07
C ALA A 128 2.60 14.43 -6.66
N TYR A 129 2.72 13.14 -6.33
CA TYR A 129 3.15 12.69 -5.02
C TYR A 129 4.53 13.22 -4.61
N PRO A 130 5.62 13.05 -5.39
CA PRO A 130 6.93 13.62 -5.03
C PRO A 130 6.93 15.15 -4.96
N ILE A 131 6.16 15.85 -5.81
CA ILE A 131 6.03 17.31 -5.74
C ILE A 131 5.40 17.73 -4.40
N LEU A 132 4.26 17.13 -4.04
CA LEU A 132 3.60 17.37 -2.76
C LEU A 132 4.51 17.02 -1.58
N THR A 133 5.31 15.96 -1.71
CA THR A 133 6.30 15.57 -0.70
C THR A 133 7.37 16.65 -0.53
N MET A 134 7.89 17.21 -1.63
CA MET A 134 8.90 18.27 -1.57
C MET A 134 8.34 19.55 -0.96
N LEU A 135 7.10 19.91 -1.27
CA LEU A 135 6.39 21.03 -0.61
C LEU A 135 6.23 20.78 0.89
N LEU A 136 5.83 19.56 1.28
CA LEU A 136 5.72 19.17 2.69
C LEU A 136 7.08 19.26 3.40
N ILE A 137 8.16 18.78 2.78
CA ILE A 137 9.52 18.89 3.32
C ILE A 137 9.93 20.35 3.46
N PHE A 138 9.59 21.20 2.50
CA PHE A 138 9.85 22.64 2.57
C PHE A 138 9.14 23.27 3.77
N GLU A 139 7.85 22.99 3.97
CA GLU A 139 7.08 23.49 5.12
C GLU A 139 7.62 22.96 6.46
N ILE A 140 7.99 21.68 6.54
CA ILE A 140 8.61 21.12 7.74
C ILE A 140 9.97 21.78 8.01
N ARG A 141 10.79 22.03 6.98
CA ARG A 141 12.09 22.71 7.13
C ARG A 141 11.95 24.17 7.51
N LYS A 142 11.01 24.89 6.90
CA LYS A 142 10.68 26.28 7.21
C LYS A 142 10.27 26.38 8.68
N SER A 143 9.29 25.58 9.10
CA SER A 143 8.84 25.54 10.50
C SER A 143 9.97 25.12 11.45
N ALA A 144 10.87 24.20 11.04
CA ALA A 144 12.01 23.78 11.85
C ALA A 144 13.04 24.90 12.03
N LYS A 145 13.29 25.73 11.01
CA LYS A 145 14.19 26.88 11.08
C LYS A 145 13.64 28.00 11.97
N PHE A 146 12.32 28.21 11.96
CA PHE A 146 11.67 29.11 12.93
C PHE A 146 11.77 28.55 14.34
N ALA A 147 11.50 27.26 14.52
CA ALA A 147 11.62 26.59 15.81
C ALA A 147 13.08 26.58 16.31
N SER A 148 14.10 26.37 15.47
CA SER A 148 15.50 26.30 15.91
C SER A 148 16.04 27.61 16.47
N LYS A 149 15.41 28.75 16.14
CA LYS A 149 15.74 30.05 16.73
C LYS A 149 15.11 30.27 18.10
N ALA A 150 14.06 29.50 18.45
CA ALA A 150 13.26 29.66 19.66
C ALA A 150 13.28 28.43 20.60
N LEU A 151 13.65 27.25 20.10
CA LEU A 151 13.62 25.93 20.76
C LEU A 151 14.98 25.23 20.61
N ASN A 152 15.23 24.29 21.52
CA ASN A 152 16.44 23.46 21.58
C ASN A 152 16.75 22.74 20.25
N SER A 153 18.05 22.61 19.92
CA SER A 153 18.59 21.96 18.71
C SER A 153 18.04 20.55 18.46
N ARG A 154 17.68 19.84 19.54
CA ARG A 154 17.04 18.51 19.51
C ARG A 154 15.75 18.47 18.67
N ASN A 155 14.92 19.50 18.75
CA ASN A 155 13.65 19.54 18.00
C ASN A 155 13.88 19.76 16.50
N TYR A 156 14.94 20.49 16.14
CA TYR A 156 15.37 20.66 14.76
C TYR A 156 15.86 19.34 14.16
N GLU A 157 16.72 18.60 14.89
CA GLU A 157 17.19 17.29 14.46
C GLU A 157 16.06 16.29 14.25
N GLU A 158 15.08 16.26 15.16
CA GLU A 158 13.94 15.35 15.05
C GLU A 158 13.12 15.62 13.78
N ARG A 159 12.85 16.90 13.47
CA ARG A 159 12.16 17.30 12.23
C ARG A 159 12.99 16.94 10.98
N HIS A 160 14.31 17.12 11.03
CA HIS A 160 15.19 16.73 9.94
C HIS A 160 15.16 15.21 9.68
N ARG A 161 15.16 14.39 10.74
CA ARG A 161 15.00 12.93 10.63
C ARG A 161 13.64 12.56 10.02
N THR A 162 12.56 13.24 10.41
CA THR A 162 11.24 13.07 9.79
C THR A 162 11.23 13.44 8.31
N CYS A 163 11.84 14.57 7.92
CA CYS A 163 11.99 14.91 6.50
C CYS A 163 12.73 13.82 5.72
N ARG A 164 13.83 13.30 6.27
CA ARG A 164 14.59 12.22 5.63
C ARG A 164 13.76 10.94 5.51
N MET A 165 13.00 10.60 6.53
CA MET A 165 12.07 9.46 6.50
C MET A 165 11.04 9.61 5.39
N ILE A 166 10.34 10.75 5.33
CA ILE A 166 9.33 11.04 4.30
C ILE A 166 9.97 10.99 2.90
N LEU A 167 11.17 11.56 2.72
CA LEU A 167 11.87 11.55 1.44
C LEU A 167 12.20 10.13 0.97
N VAL A 168 12.70 9.28 1.88
CA VAL A 168 13.01 7.87 1.57
C VAL A 168 11.74 7.11 1.16
N MET A 169 10.65 7.30 1.89
CA MET A 169 9.35 6.70 1.54
C MET A 169 8.90 7.13 0.14
N SER A 170 9.03 8.41 -0.19
CA SER A 170 8.59 8.90 -1.49
C SER A 170 9.44 8.43 -2.66
N ILE A 171 10.75 8.20 -2.44
CA ILE A 171 11.61 7.59 -3.45
C ILE A 171 11.12 6.16 -3.75
N PHE A 172 10.87 5.34 -2.72
CA PHE A 172 10.37 3.99 -2.93
C PHE A 172 9.00 3.96 -3.61
N PHE A 173 8.11 4.87 -3.25
CA PHE A 173 6.81 5.02 -3.91
C PHE A 173 6.96 5.29 -5.42
N VAL A 174 7.84 6.21 -5.82
CA VAL A 174 8.08 6.53 -7.23
C VAL A 174 8.69 5.35 -7.97
N ILE A 175 9.65 4.64 -7.37
CA ILE A 175 10.26 3.44 -7.96
C ILE A 175 9.22 2.34 -8.18
N ALA A 176 8.27 2.16 -7.27
CA ALA A 176 7.21 1.17 -7.40
C ALA A 176 6.10 1.59 -8.37
N SER A 177 5.72 2.87 -8.39
CA SER A 177 4.52 3.34 -9.10
C SER A 177 4.78 3.86 -10.51
N ALA A 178 5.94 4.48 -10.76
CA ALA A 178 6.24 5.09 -12.06
C ALA A 178 6.35 4.06 -13.20
N PRO A 179 7.02 2.90 -13.03
CA PRO A 179 7.08 1.88 -14.08
C PRO A 179 5.69 1.33 -14.42
N ALA A 180 4.80 1.21 -13.42
CA ALA A 180 3.43 0.75 -13.60
C ALA A 180 2.62 1.66 -14.52
N GLY A 181 2.58 2.96 -14.19
CA GLY A 181 1.81 3.94 -14.96
C GLY A 181 2.33 4.08 -16.38
N PHE A 182 3.65 4.09 -16.56
CA PHE A 182 4.27 4.18 -17.88
C PHE A 182 3.94 2.97 -18.76
N LEU A 183 3.99 1.76 -18.20
CA LEU A 183 3.74 0.53 -18.94
C LEU A 183 2.29 0.41 -19.41
N GLU A 184 1.33 0.69 -18.53
CA GLU A 184 -0.09 0.69 -18.88
C GLU A 184 -0.43 1.71 -19.96
N TYR A 185 0.24 2.88 -19.93
CA TYR A 185 0.05 3.92 -20.95
C TYR A 185 0.65 3.51 -22.30
N LEU A 186 1.88 2.96 -22.33
CA LEU A 186 2.51 2.52 -23.57
C LEU A 186 1.73 1.41 -24.28
N GLN A 187 1.06 0.53 -23.53
CA GLN A 187 0.22 -0.53 -24.09
C GLN A 187 -0.92 -0.02 -24.97
N LEU A 188 -1.37 1.23 -24.78
CA LEU A 188 -2.46 1.80 -25.58
C LEU A 188 -1.99 2.25 -26.97
N PHE A 189 -0.70 2.52 -27.15
CA PHE A 189 -0.14 3.08 -28.39
C PHE A 189 0.71 2.08 -29.17
N ALA A 190 1.09 0.96 -28.57
CA ALA A 190 1.87 -0.07 -29.23
C ALA A 190 0.95 -0.99 -30.08
N THR A 191 0.85 -0.71 -31.38
CA THR A 191 0.26 -1.64 -32.36
C THR A 191 1.31 -2.70 -32.73
N ILE A 192 1.06 -3.97 -32.42
CA ILE A 192 2.06 -5.03 -32.65
C ILE A 192 1.46 -6.23 -33.40
N GLU A 193 2.18 -6.70 -34.41
CA GLU A 193 1.84 -7.82 -35.29
C GLU A 193 1.68 -9.18 -34.58
N TYR A 194 0.80 -10.01 -35.14
CA TYR A 194 0.24 -11.24 -34.55
C TYR A 194 1.23 -12.31 -34.06
N LYS A 195 2.45 -12.38 -34.61
CA LYS A 195 3.47 -13.37 -34.20
C LYS A 195 4.33 -12.94 -33.01
N SER A 196 4.46 -11.63 -32.79
CA SER A 196 5.15 -11.07 -31.62
C SER A 196 4.24 -11.01 -30.39
N ILE A 197 2.93 -11.19 -30.58
CA ILE A 197 1.90 -11.13 -29.53
C ILE A 197 2.17 -12.10 -28.38
N LEU A 198 2.49 -13.37 -28.64
CA LEU A 198 2.62 -14.36 -27.55
C LEU A 198 3.83 -14.11 -26.64
N PHE A 199 4.96 -13.68 -27.22
CA PHE A 199 6.18 -13.37 -26.46
C PHE A 199 6.04 -12.05 -25.69
N LEU A 200 5.41 -11.04 -26.31
CA LEU A 200 5.16 -9.75 -25.67
C LEU A 200 4.08 -9.85 -24.59
N ASP A 201 3.01 -10.64 -24.81
CA ASP A 201 2.00 -10.89 -23.78
C ASP A 201 2.62 -11.61 -22.57
N THR A 202 3.47 -12.62 -22.80
CA THR A 202 4.16 -13.34 -21.71
C THR A 202 5.12 -12.42 -20.94
N PHE A 203 5.93 -11.63 -21.65
CA PHE A 203 6.83 -10.66 -21.03
C PHE A 203 6.07 -9.57 -20.27
N GLN A 204 4.96 -9.09 -20.86
CA GLN A 204 4.09 -8.08 -20.27
C GLN A 204 3.43 -8.57 -19.00
N ILE A 205 2.91 -9.81 -19.01
CA ILE A 205 2.35 -10.47 -17.82
C ILE A 205 3.42 -10.56 -16.72
N CYS A 206 4.63 -11.03 -17.05
CA CYS A 206 5.74 -11.09 -16.10
C CYS A 206 6.10 -9.72 -15.52
N LEU A 207 6.13 -8.68 -16.36
CA LEU A 207 6.46 -7.32 -15.96
C LEU A 207 5.37 -6.72 -15.06
N THR A 208 4.09 -6.94 -15.37
CA THR A 208 2.97 -6.52 -14.52
C THR A 208 3.03 -7.19 -13.13
N TYR A 209 3.32 -8.48 -13.07
CA TYR A 209 3.50 -9.18 -11.78
C TYR A 209 4.71 -8.67 -11.00
N PHE A 210 5.84 -8.42 -11.68
CA PHE A 210 7.03 -7.84 -11.05
C PHE A 210 6.75 -6.45 -10.46
N ILE A 211 6.02 -5.60 -11.19
CA ILE A 211 5.58 -4.29 -10.70
C ILE A 211 4.67 -4.43 -9.49
N SER A 212 3.72 -5.39 -9.50
CA SER A 212 2.88 -5.68 -8.34
C SER A 212 3.71 -6.08 -7.11
N VAL A 213 4.76 -6.88 -7.29
CA VAL A 213 5.72 -7.21 -6.23
C VAL A 213 6.38 -5.95 -5.67
N LEU A 214 6.83 -5.01 -6.51
CA LEU A 214 7.41 -3.74 -6.06
C LEU A 214 6.42 -2.89 -5.25
N VAL A 215 5.15 -2.84 -5.68
CA VAL A 215 4.08 -2.14 -4.95
C VAL A 215 3.86 -2.79 -3.57
N CYS A 216 3.80 -4.12 -3.51
CA CYS A 216 3.63 -4.83 -2.24
C CYS A 216 4.84 -4.65 -1.31
N LEU A 217 6.06 -4.63 -1.85
CA LEU A 217 7.27 -4.31 -1.10
C LEU A 217 7.23 -2.89 -0.55
N ASN A 218 6.84 -1.90 -1.36
CA ASN A 218 6.69 -0.52 -0.92
C ASN A 218 5.71 -0.39 0.24
N ALA A 219 4.53 -1.02 0.11
CA ALA A 219 3.53 -1.09 1.17
C ALA A 219 4.10 -1.71 2.47
N SER A 220 4.83 -2.82 2.35
CA SER A 220 5.44 -3.53 3.49
C SER A 220 6.54 -2.72 4.19
N LEU A 221 7.27 -1.90 3.42
CA LEU A 221 8.40 -1.12 3.92
C LEU A 221 7.96 0.09 4.74
N HIS A 222 6.72 0.57 4.61
CA HIS A 222 6.23 1.72 5.39
C HIS A 222 6.37 1.49 6.91
N GLY A 223 5.95 0.33 7.42
CA GLY A 223 6.12 0.01 8.85
C GLY A 223 7.60 -0.06 9.27
N ILE A 224 8.44 -0.67 8.44
CA ILE A 224 9.87 -0.90 8.72
C ILE A 224 10.66 0.42 8.71
N ILE A 225 10.45 1.26 7.70
CA ILE A 225 11.12 2.56 7.59
C ILE A 225 10.68 3.47 8.73
N ASN A 226 9.39 3.47 9.09
CA ASN A 226 8.91 4.23 10.24
C ASN A 226 9.55 3.75 11.55
N PHE A 227 9.67 2.44 11.76
CA PHE A 227 10.33 1.87 12.93
C PHE A 227 11.82 2.23 13.00
N THR A 228 12.55 2.13 11.90
CA THR A 228 13.99 2.41 11.85
C THR A 228 14.30 3.90 11.97
N MET A 229 13.52 4.78 11.33
CA MET A 229 13.85 6.20 11.22
C MET A 229 13.15 7.10 12.25
N SER A 230 12.00 6.72 12.82
CA SER A 230 11.25 7.55 13.77
C SER A 230 11.43 7.12 15.23
N SER A 231 12.02 8.00 16.05
CA SER A 231 12.13 7.80 17.50
C SER A 231 10.79 7.75 18.20
N LYS A 232 9.85 8.63 17.80
CA LYS A 232 8.47 8.65 18.32
C LYS A 232 7.74 7.35 18.01
N TYR A 233 7.93 6.82 16.81
CA TYR A 233 7.35 5.53 16.42
C TYR A 233 7.87 4.41 17.32
N ARG A 234 9.19 4.26 17.49
CA ARG A 234 9.78 3.24 18.38
C ARG A 234 9.32 3.37 19.83
N GLN A 235 9.22 4.59 20.33
CA GLN A 235 8.74 4.81 21.70
C GLN A 235 7.29 4.36 21.84
N THR A 236 6.46 4.68 20.85
CA THR A 236 5.06 4.24 20.81
C THR A 236 4.94 2.72 20.74
N VAL A 237 5.79 2.04 19.95
CA VAL A 237 5.85 0.57 19.93
C VAL A 237 6.15 0.01 21.32
N LYS A 238 7.14 0.57 22.03
CA LYS A 238 7.45 0.15 23.41
C LYS A 238 6.29 0.37 24.36
N MET A 239 5.56 1.47 24.22
CA MET A 239 4.36 1.74 25.02
C MET A 239 3.25 0.72 24.71
N CYS A 240 2.97 0.43 23.44
CA CYS A 240 1.98 -0.57 23.03
C CYS A 240 2.34 -1.98 23.50
N LEU A 241 3.63 -2.33 23.54
CA LEU A 241 4.13 -3.60 24.05
C LEU A 241 4.27 -3.65 25.59
N GLY A 242 3.95 -2.56 26.30
CA GLY A 242 4.08 -2.49 27.77
C GLY A 242 5.53 -2.43 28.29
N LEU A 243 6.50 -2.18 27.42
CA LEU A 243 7.94 -2.12 27.76
C LEU A 243 8.37 -0.75 28.34
N GLU A 244 7.49 0.25 28.31
CA GLU A 244 7.69 1.56 28.94
C GLU A 244 6.50 1.90 29.87
N LYS A 245 6.77 2.18 31.15
CA LYS A 245 5.78 2.78 32.06
C LYS A 245 5.55 4.23 31.65
N GLN A 246 4.30 4.70 31.68
CA GLN A 246 3.98 6.11 31.45
C GLN A 246 4.86 7.00 32.33
N ARG A 247 5.62 7.92 31.71
CA ARG A 247 6.08 9.11 32.43
C ARG A 247 4.83 9.94 32.71
N GLN A 248 4.21 9.74 33.87
CA GLN A 248 3.31 10.73 34.46
C GLN A 248 4.09 12.04 34.51
N GLY A 249 3.63 13.03 33.73
CA GLY A 249 4.18 14.37 33.79
C GLY A 249 4.04 14.88 35.21
N ASN A 250 5.14 15.33 35.80
CA ASN A 250 5.06 16.18 36.99
C ASN A 250 4.18 17.38 36.61
N MET A 251 2.96 17.42 37.11
CA MET A 251 2.20 18.65 37.16
C MET A 251 2.99 19.59 38.06
N VAL A 252 3.72 20.53 37.46
CA VAL A 252 4.26 21.67 38.20
C VAL A 252 3.03 22.46 38.63
N HIS A 253 2.68 22.32 39.91
CA HIS A 253 1.65 23.10 40.55
C HIS A 253 2.15 24.55 40.61
N VAL A 254 1.79 25.36 39.63
CA VAL A 254 2.06 26.80 39.65
C VAL A 254 1.11 27.41 40.68
N SER A 255 1.59 27.58 41.90
CA SER A 255 0.90 28.37 42.92
C SER A 255 1.03 29.84 42.55
N VAL A 256 -0.07 30.42 42.06
CA VAL A 256 -0.20 31.88 41.90
C VAL A 256 -0.40 32.46 43.30
N SER A 257 0.61 33.15 43.82
CA SER A 257 0.49 33.96 45.04
C SER A 257 -0.41 35.16 44.77
N LYS A 258 -1.58 35.22 45.40
CA LYS A 258 -2.39 36.44 45.47
C LYS A 258 -1.59 37.52 46.17
N ILE A 259 -1.29 38.60 45.46
CA ILE A 259 -0.84 39.86 46.05
C ILE A 259 -2.07 40.47 46.74
N ASN A 260 -2.08 40.44 48.06
CA ASN A 260 -3.03 41.23 48.85
C ASN A 260 -2.62 42.71 48.73
N SER A 261 -3.44 43.51 48.05
CA SER A 261 -3.41 44.96 48.19
C SER A 261 -4.21 45.32 49.46
N HIS A 262 -3.49 45.58 50.56
CA HIS A 262 -4.03 46.34 51.67
C HIS A 262 -3.48 47.76 51.61
N VAL A 263 -4.41 48.69 51.91
CA VAL A 263 -4.30 50.16 52.05
C VAL A 263 -4.54 50.93 50.75
#